data_AF-A0A0R2V5X4-F1
#
_entry.id   AF-A0A0R2V5X4-F1
#
_cell.length_a   1.000
_cell.length_b   1.000
_cell.length_c   1.000
_cell.angle_alpha   90.00
_cell.angle_beta   90.00
_cell.angle_gamma   90.00
#
_symmetry.space_group_name_H-M   'P 1'
#
loop_
_entity.id
_entity.type
_entity.pdbx_description
1 polymer ?
#
loop_
_entity_poly.entity_id
_entity_poly.type
_entity_poly.pdbx_seq_one_letter_code
_entity_poly.pdbx_strand_id
1 'polypeptide(L)'
;MSDSSPYFSSKESLVRHLTAMGSGSVRMDYREMEDYPGMVRGMGIIFDVSKNKYELDLEWISFGLDLYGENLLEGLLYRFDSLDALLAYVDAAYGVQVTAIRQQPSADFSAFPNPVKDAHRKPEMEAAWERFQKDFRAGMFLDRSCVLVYSS
;
A
#
# COMPACT_ATOMS: atom_id res chain seq x y z
N MET A 1 0.62 -1.37 33.43
CA MET A 1 1.52 -1.87 32.38
C MET A 1 0.77 -1.75 31.08
N SER A 2 0.97 -0.66 30.34
CA SER A 2 0.30 -0.44 29.05
C SER A 2 1.11 -1.14 27.98
N ASP A 3 0.64 -2.31 27.57
CA ASP A 3 1.13 -3.00 26.39
C ASP A 3 0.59 -2.26 25.16
N SER A 4 1.11 -1.06 24.89
CA SER A 4 0.62 -0.19 23.82
C SER A 4 1.46 -0.39 22.56
N SER A 5 1.57 -1.64 22.10
CA SER A 5 2.10 -1.91 20.77
C SER A 5 1.30 -1.10 19.76
N PRO A 6 1.96 -0.34 18.85
CA PRO A 6 1.25 0.41 17.81
C PRO A 6 0.67 -0.53 16.73
N TYR A 7 0.83 -1.85 16.86
CA TYR A 7 0.38 -2.86 15.93
C TYR A 7 -0.82 -3.65 16.45
N PHE A 8 -1.60 -4.25 15.55
CA PHE A 8 -2.65 -5.20 15.93
C PHE A 8 -2.04 -6.44 16.57
N SER A 9 -2.63 -6.94 17.66
CA SER A 9 -2.13 -8.15 18.33
C SER A 9 -2.66 -9.43 17.72
N SER A 10 -3.79 -9.36 17.01
CA SER A 10 -4.45 -10.49 16.36
C SER A 10 -5.45 -10.04 15.30
N LYS A 11 -5.95 -10.99 14.51
CA LYS A 11 -7.08 -10.78 13.58
C LYS A 11 -8.32 -10.25 14.29
N GLU A 12 -8.66 -10.76 15.47
CA GLU A 12 -9.80 -10.31 16.27
C GLU A 12 -9.63 -8.85 16.71
N SER A 13 -8.40 -8.42 17.01
CA SER A 13 -8.12 -7.02 17.33
C SER A 13 -8.34 -6.10 16.13
N LEU A 14 -7.94 -6.52 14.93
CA LEU A 14 -8.22 -5.80 13.68
C LEU A 14 -9.73 -5.74 13.41
N VAL A 15 -10.44 -6.87 13.47
CA VAL A 15 -11.89 -6.93 13.24
C VAL A 15 -12.65 -5.99 14.19
N ARG A 16 -12.30 -5.98 15.49
CA ARG A 16 -12.90 -5.03 16.45
C ARG A 16 -12.65 -3.58 16.05
N HIS A 17 -11.45 -3.25 15.61
CA HIS A 17 -11.10 -1.91 15.16
C HIS A 17 -11.89 -1.48 13.91
N LEU A 18 -11.93 -2.33 12.87
CA LEU A 18 -12.69 -2.06 11.65
C LEU A 18 -14.20 -1.92 11.95
N THR A 19 -14.74 -2.76 12.83
CA THR A 19 -16.15 -2.69 13.25
C THR A 19 -16.45 -1.39 13.99
N ALA A 20 -15.55 -0.93 14.86
CA ALA A 20 -15.69 0.34 15.57
C ALA A 20 -15.62 1.55 14.63
N MET A 21 -14.81 1.48 13.56
CA MET A 21 -14.77 2.53 12.51
C MET A 21 -15.98 2.49 11.59
N GLY A 22 -16.57 1.31 11.35
CA GLY A 22 -17.69 1.09 10.43
C GLY A 22 -17.27 1.08 8.95
N SER A 23 -16.54 2.09 8.50
CA SER A 23 -15.97 2.18 7.15
C SER A 23 -14.74 3.06 7.13
N GLY A 24 -13.84 2.84 6.18
CA GLY A 24 -12.65 3.67 6.01
C GLY A 24 -11.52 2.91 5.36
N SER A 25 -10.29 3.24 5.74
CA SER A 25 -9.11 2.52 5.31
C SER A 25 -8.12 2.29 6.46
N VAL A 26 -7.33 1.22 6.36
CA VAL A 26 -6.21 0.91 7.25
C VAL A 26 -4.98 0.68 6.39
N ARG A 27 -3.91 1.41 6.65
CA ARG A 27 -2.62 1.20 5.97
C ARG A 27 -1.92 0.01 6.61
N MET A 28 -1.50 -0.95 5.79
CA MET A 28 -0.80 -2.14 6.24
C MET A 28 0.71 -1.93 6.21
N ASP A 29 1.22 -1.38 5.10
CA ASP A 29 2.66 -1.37 4.85
C ASP A 29 3.07 -0.29 3.84
N TYR A 30 4.34 0.08 3.90
CA TYR A 30 5.07 0.81 2.86
C TYR A 30 6.47 0.22 2.74
N ARG A 31 6.87 -0.15 1.52
CA ARG A 31 8.22 -0.69 1.26
C ARG A 31 8.84 -0.05 0.04
N GLU A 32 10.12 0.26 0.11
CA GLU A 32 10.90 0.60 -1.08
C GLU A 32 10.92 -0.58 -2.06
N MET A 33 10.93 -0.27 -3.35
CA MET A 33 11.05 -1.26 -4.41
C MET A 33 12.51 -1.44 -4.81
N GLU A 34 13.03 -2.65 -4.63
CA GLU A 34 14.41 -2.97 -5.00
C GLU A 34 14.67 -2.77 -6.51
N ASP A 35 13.70 -3.16 -7.35
CA ASP A 35 13.82 -3.09 -8.81
C ASP A 35 13.52 -1.70 -9.39
N TYR A 36 12.98 -0.78 -8.60
CA TYR A 36 12.61 0.57 -9.04
C TYR A 36 13.10 1.62 -8.03
N PRO A 37 14.36 2.04 -8.14
CA PRO A 37 14.97 2.99 -7.20
C PRO A 37 14.14 4.27 -7.05
N GLY A 38 13.92 4.66 -5.79
CA GLY A 38 13.11 5.85 -5.46
C GLY A 38 11.60 5.66 -5.55
N MET A 39 11.14 4.42 -5.74
CA MET A 39 9.73 4.07 -5.64
C MET A 39 9.42 3.33 -4.36
N VAL A 40 8.23 3.59 -3.83
CA VAL A 40 7.68 2.96 -2.63
C VAL A 40 6.34 2.34 -2.97
N ARG A 41 6.15 1.06 -2.61
CA ARG A 41 4.86 0.39 -2.67
C ARG A 41 4.15 0.52 -1.32
N GLY A 42 3.01 1.19 -1.32
CA GLY A 42 2.05 1.21 -0.23
C GLY A 42 0.99 0.12 -0.39
N MET A 43 0.54 -0.44 0.74
CA MET A 43 -0.55 -1.44 0.76
C MET A 43 -1.55 -1.11 1.86
N GLY A 44 -2.84 -1.05 1.54
CA GLY A 44 -3.91 -0.73 2.47
C GLY A 44 -5.15 -1.60 2.29
N ILE A 45 -6.01 -1.58 3.30
CA ILE A 45 -7.35 -2.19 3.26
C ILE A 45 -8.35 -1.05 3.21
N ILE A 46 -9.17 -0.99 2.17
CA ILE A 46 -10.37 -0.16 2.13
C ILE A 46 -11.57 -1.03 2.51
N PHE A 47 -12.40 -0.57 3.44
CA PHE A 47 -13.48 -1.39 3.98
C PHE A 47 -14.77 -0.59 4.25
N ASP A 48 -15.90 -1.29 4.18
CA ASP A 48 -17.20 -0.86 4.69
C ASP A 48 -17.92 -2.08 5.26
N VAL A 49 -18.01 -2.15 6.59
CA VAL A 49 -18.56 -3.28 7.33
C VAL A 49 -20.06 -3.44 7.04
N SER A 50 -20.78 -2.32 6.86
CA SER A 50 -22.22 -2.36 6.58
C SER A 50 -22.55 -2.98 5.23
N LYS A 51 -21.60 -2.93 4.29
CA LYS A 51 -21.74 -3.45 2.92
C LYS A 51 -20.96 -4.74 2.68
N ASN A 52 -20.35 -5.33 3.71
CA ASN A 52 -19.41 -6.44 3.59
C ASN A 52 -18.38 -6.20 2.46
N LYS A 53 -17.84 -4.98 2.42
CA LYS A 53 -16.90 -4.54 1.40
C LYS A 53 -15.48 -4.59 1.96
N TYR A 54 -14.60 -5.32 1.27
CA TYR A 54 -13.17 -5.38 1.58
C TYR A 54 -12.37 -5.32 0.29
N GLU A 55 -11.52 -4.32 0.18
CA GLU A 55 -10.68 -4.09 -0.99
C GLU A 55 -9.22 -3.90 -0.56
N LEU A 56 -8.31 -4.53 -1.30
CA LEU A 56 -6.89 -4.32 -1.19
C LEU A 56 -6.51 -3.16 -2.11
N ASP A 57 -5.95 -2.12 -1.50
CA ASP A 57 -5.44 -0.94 -2.16
C ASP A 57 -3.91 -1.06 -2.27
N LEU A 58 -3.40 -1.13 -3.50
CA LEU A 58 -1.97 -1.15 -3.81
C LEU A 58 -1.61 0.14 -4.52
N GLU A 59 -0.64 0.87 -3.97
CA GLU A 59 -0.18 2.14 -4.53
C GLU A 59 1.33 2.09 -4.74
N TRP A 60 1.79 2.57 -5.89
CA TRP A 60 3.20 2.77 -6.20
C TRP A 60 3.46 4.26 -6.30
N ILE A 61 4.38 4.73 -5.46
CA ILE A 61 4.60 6.15 -5.21
C ILE A 61 6.05 6.48 -5.53
N SER A 62 6.26 7.51 -6.35
CA SER A 62 7.54 8.22 -6.39
C SER A 62 7.36 9.60 -5.79
N PHE A 63 8.04 9.87 -4.67
CA PHE A 63 7.82 11.08 -3.88
C PHE A 63 8.51 12.29 -4.50
N GLY A 64 7.76 13.37 -4.74
CA GLY A 64 8.28 14.66 -5.18
C GLY A 64 9.02 14.66 -6.52
N LEU A 65 8.72 13.70 -7.40
CA LEU A 65 9.47 13.49 -8.64
C LEU A 65 9.09 14.46 -9.76
N ASP A 66 7.87 14.97 -9.76
CA ASP A 66 7.38 15.81 -10.85
C ASP A 66 8.09 17.19 -10.90
N LEU A 67 7.73 18.02 -11.89
CA LEU A 67 8.33 19.35 -12.07
C LEU A 67 8.02 20.34 -10.93
N TYR A 68 6.96 20.09 -10.16
CA TYR A 68 6.49 20.92 -9.06
C TYR A 68 6.83 20.35 -7.66
N GLY A 69 7.43 19.16 -7.61
CA GLY A 69 7.71 18.44 -6.37
C GLY A 69 6.50 17.66 -5.82
N GLU A 70 5.51 17.34 -6.65
CA GLU A 70 4.40 16.44 -6.32
C GLU A 70 4.79 14.97 -6.51
N ASN A 71 4.00 14.10 -5.88
CA ASN A 71 4.18 12.66 -5.96
C ASN A 71 3.59 12.12 -7.26
N LEU A 72 4.30 11.19 -7.89
CA LEU A 72 3.76 10.39 -8.99
C LEU A 72 3.24 9.07 -8.43
N LEU A 73 2.05 8.66 -8.90
CA LEU A 73 1.25 7.60 -8.30
C LEU A 73 0.63 6.73 -9.40
N GLU A 74 0.74 5.41 -9.25
CA GLU A 74 -0.11 4.44 -9.94
C GLU A 74 -0.71 3.51 -8.90
N GLY A 75 -1.89 2.94 -9.15
CA GLY A 75 -2.56 2.10 -8.17
C GLY A 75 -3.46 1.01 -8.75
N LEU A 76 -3.61 -0.06 -7.99
CA LEU A 76 -4.53 -1.16 -8.26
C LEU A 76 -5.43 -1.38 -7.05
N LEU A 77 -6.72 -1.57 -7.32
CA LEU A 77 -7.70 -1.89 -6.30
C LEU A 77 -8.33 -3.26 -6.59
N TYR A 78 -8.23 -4.18 -5.64
CA TYR A 78 -8.77 -5.53 -5.76
C TYR A 78 -9.85 -5.78 -4.74
N ARG A 79 -10.98 -6.39 -5.16
CA ARG A 79 -12.08 -6.73 -4.26
C ARG A 79 -12.00 -8.18 -3.78
N PHE A 80 -12.35 -8.37 -2.51
CA PHE A 80 -12.44 -9.66 -1.85
C PHE A 80 -13.83 -9.84 -1.23
N ASP A 81 -14.29 -11.09 -1.15
CA ASP A 81 -15.59 -11.44 -0.59
C ASP A 81 -15.65 -11.33 0.94
N SER A 82 -14.48 -11.34 1.58
CA SER A 82 -14.33 -11.23 3.03
C SER A 82 -12.97 -10.67 3.41
N LEU A 83 -12.87 -10.14 4.63
CA LEU A 83 -11.59 -9.76 5.23
C LEU A 83 -10.62 -10.95 5.31
N ASP A 84 -11.14 -12.16 5.56
CA ASP A 84 -10.33 -13.37 5.69
C ASP A 84 -9.61 -13.73 4.39
N ALA A 85 -10.34 -13.67 3.27
CA ALA A 85 -9.76 -13.91 1.95
C ALA A 85 -8.70 -12.85 1.60
N LEU A 86 -8.96 -11.59 1.94
CA LEU A 86 -8.00 -10.50 1.74
C LEU A 86 -6.72 -10.75 2.56
N LEU A 87 -6.85 -11.01 3.86
CA LEU A 87 -5.70 -11.21 4.76
C LEU A 87 -4.88 -12.45 4.36
N ALA A 88 -5.55 -13.54 3.96
CA ALA A 88 -4.86 -14.74 3.48
C ALA A 88 -4.08 -14.46 2.19
N TYR A 89 -4.66 -13.71 1.25
CA TYR A 89 -3.98 -13.30 0.02
C TYR A 89 -2.78 -12.40 0.33
N VAL A 90 -2.94 -11.41 1.21
CA VAL A 90 -1.87 -10.47 1.56
C VAL A 90 -0.68 -11.17 2.22
N ASP A 91 -0.92 -12.13 3.11
CA ASP A 91 0.14 -12.95 3.71
C ASP A 91 0.84 -13.82 2.65
N ALA A 92 0.08 -14.50 1.78
CA ALA A 92 0.64 -15.37 0.75
C ALA A 92 1.43 -14.62 -0.34
N ALA A 93 0.91 -13.49 -0.81
CA ALA A 93 1.50 -12.74 -1.92
C ALA A 93 2.59 -11.75 -1.48
N TYR A 94 2.50 -11.22 -0.26
CA TYR A 94 3.37 -10.12 0.21
C TYR A 94 4.05 -10.38 1.55
N GLY A 95 3.73 -11.49 2.24
CA GLY A 95 4.29 -11.83 3.55
C GLY A 95 3.92 -10.83 4.66
N VAL A 96 2.78 -10.14 4.52
CA VAL A 96 2.30 -9.19 5.53
C VAL A 96 1.26 -9.87 6.43
N GLN A 97 1.68 -10.13 7.65
CA GLN A 97 0.82 -10.68 8.69
C GLN A 97 0.04 -9.57 9.39
N VAL A 98 -1.12 -9.91 9.96
CA VAL A 98 -1.95 -8.96 10.72
C VAL A 98 -1.17 -8.27 11.84
N THR A 99 -0.25 -8.98 12.48
CA THR A 99 0.57 -8.45 13.58
C THR A 99 1.60 -7.42 13.14
N ALA A 100 1.83 -7.26 11.84
CA ALA A 100 2.67 -6.20 11.28
C ALA A 100 1.87 -4.94 10.89
N ILE A 101 0.54 -4.99 10.93
CA ILE A 101 -0.32 -3.85 10.59
C ILE A 101 -0.41 -2.89 11.78
N ARG A 102 -0.16 -1.60 11.55
CA ARG A 102 -0.26 -0.55 12.57
C ARG A 102 -1.71 -0.14 12.80
N GLN A 103 -2.07 0.11 14.06
CA GLN A 103 -3.37 0.62 14.47
C GLN A 103 -3.57 2.11 14.17
N GLN A 104 -2.48 2.85 13.96
CA GLN A 104 -2.51 4.27 13.61
C GLN A 104 -1.70 4.54 12.33
N PRO A 105 -2.17 5.44 11.46
CA PRO A 105 -1.42 5.83 10.27
C PRO A 105 -0.16 6.58 10.70
N SER A 106 1.00 5.93 10.55
CA SER A 106 2.30 6.58 10.67
C SER A 106 3.26 5.95 9.68
N ALA A 107 3.21 6.43 8.45
CA ALA A 107 4.36 6.31 7.57
C ALA A 107 5.20 7.56 7.79
N ASP A 108 6.45 7.36 8.18
CA ASP A 108 7.42 8.44 8.14
C ASP A 108 7.84 8.63 6.68
N PHE A 109 7.02 9.37 5.93
CA PHE A 109 7.32 9.69 4.53
C PHE A 109 8.63 10.48 4.41
N SER A 110 9.14 11.06 5.51
CA SER A 110 10.43 11.73 5.49
C SER A 110 11.60 10.76 5.31
N ALA A 111 11.41 9.47 5.61
CA ALA A 111 12.41 8.43 5.41
C ALA A 111 12.50 7.94 3.96
N PHE A 112 11.49 8.21 3.12
CA PHE A 112 11.49 7.70 1.75
C PHE A 112 12.31 8.57 0.79
N PRO A 113 12.95 7.94 -0.22
CA PRO A 113 13.72 8.66 -1.21
C PRO A 113 12.85 9.69 -1.93
N ASN A 114 13.37 10.89 -2.12
CA ASN A 114 12.72 11.94 -2.89
C ASN A 114 13.80 12.90 -3.42
N PRO A 115 13.62 13.48 -4.61
CA PRO A 115 14.66 14.28 -5.23
C PRO A 115 14.87 15.65 -4.56
N VAL A 116 14.01 16.06 -3.63
CA VAL A 116 14.24 17.25 -2.79
C VAL A 116 15.41 17.01 -1.83
N LYS A 117 15.51 15.82 -1.24
CA LYS A 117 16.62 15.42 -0.35
C LYS A 117 17.77 14.78 -1.13
N ASP A 118 17.43 14.04 -2.19
CA ASP A 118 18.33 13.20 -2.96
C ASP A 118 18.52 13.74 -4.39
N ALA A 119 18.78 15.04 -4.52
CA ALA A 119 18.82 15.71 -5.83
C ALA A 119 19.77 15.05 -6.85
N HIS A 120 20.90 14.50 -6.37
CA HIS A 120 21.86 13.77 -7.21
C HIS A 120 21.31 12.47 -7.80
N ARG A 121 20.26 11.89 -7.20
CA ARG A 121 19.58 10.67 -7.64
C ARG A 121 18.35 10.95 -8.50
N LYS A 122 17.96 12.22 -8.68
CA LYS A 122 16.77 12.58 -9.48
C LYS A 122 16.74 11.90 -10.86
N PRO A 123 17.84 11.89 -11.66
CA PRO A 123 17.81 11.22 -12.96
C PRO A 123 17.58 9.70 -12.88
N GLU A 124 18.08 9.05 -11.81
CA GLU A 124 17.87 7.62 -11.56
C GLU A 124 16.38 7.35 -11.25
N MET A 125 15.78 8.18 -10.40
CA MET A 125 14.37 8.07 -10.00
C MET A 125 13.42 8.34 -11.18
N GLU A 126 13.72 9.32 -12.02
CA GLU A 126 12.97 9.62 -13.24
C GLU A 126 12.98 8.42 -14.20
N ALA A 127 14.16 7.86 -14.48
CA ALA A 127 14.30 6.69 -15.32
C ALA A 127 13.61 5.44 -14.74
N ALA A 128 13.64 5.27 -13.41
CA ALA A 128 12.94 4.20 -12.72
C ALA A 128 11.41 4.34 -12.86
N TRP A 129 10.89 5.56 -12.68
CA TRP A 129 9.47 5.86 -12.84
C TRP A 129 8.97 5.62 -14.26
N GLU A 130 9.71 6.09 -15.28
CA GLU A 130 9.35 5.86 -16.68
C GLU A 130 9.30 4.36 -17.03
N ARG A 131 10.28 3.58 -16.55
CA ARG A 131 10.28 2.12 -16.71
C ARG A 131 9.08 1.50 -15.99
N PHE A 132 8.84 1.88 -14.75
CA PHE A 132 7.71 1.39 -13.96
C PHE A 132 6.38 1.64 -14.67
N GLN A 133 6.12 2.85 -15.18
CA GLN A 133 4.87 3.15 -15.87
C GLN A 133 4.67 2.28 -17.11
N LYS A 134 5.74 2.02 -17.87
CA LYS A 134 5.67 1.12 -19.01
C LYS A 134 5.30 -0.30 -18.60
N ASP A 135 5.94 -0.82 -17.55
CA ASP A 135 5.73 -2.17 -17.04
C ASP A 135 4.34 -2.32 -16.39
N PHE A 136 3.88 -1.29 -15.69
CA PHE A 136 2.54 -1.18 -15.14
C PHE A 136 1.46 -1.23 -16.22
N ARG A 137 1.59 -0.41 -17.28
CA ARG A 137 0.66 -0.42 -18.42
C ARG A 137 0.70 -1.72 -19.23
N ALA A 138 1.82 -2.43 -19.22
CA ALA A 138 1.92 -3.77 -19.79
C ALA A 138 1.23 -4.84 -18.93
N GLY A 139 0.78 -4.49 -17.72
CA GLY A 139 0.06 -5.35 -16.80
C GLY A 139 0.97 -6.25 -15.95
N MET A 140 2.25 -5.91 -15.79
CA MET A 140 3.20 -6.74 -15.04
C MET A 140 2.84 -6.92 -13.55
N PHE A 141 2.16 -5.93 -12.96
CA PHE A 141 1.73 -5.97 -11.57
C PHE A 141 0.29 -6.46 -11.39
N LEU A 142 -0.40 -6.79 -12.49
CA LEU A 142 -1.79 -7.26 -12.42
C LEU A 142 -1.83 -8.72 -12.01
N ASP A 143 -2.41 -8.99 -10.84
CA ASP A 143 -2.86 -10.33 -10.50
C ASP A 143 -4.25 -10.59 -11.12
N ARG A 144 -4.28 -11.49 -12.10
CA ARG A 144 -5.50 -11.86 -12.83
C ARG A 144 -6.37 -12.88 -12.09
N SER A 145 -5.89 -13.42 -10.96
CA SER A 145 -6.68 -14.28 -10.08
C SER A 145 -7.60 -13.48 -9.15
N CYS A 146 -7.34 -12.18 -8.99
CA CYS A 146 -8.14 -11.28 -8.17
C CYS A 146 -9.21 -10.54 -9.00
N VAL A 147 -10.28 -10.10 -8.33
CA VAL A 147 -11.30 -9.24 -8.94
C VAL A 147 -10.80 -7.79 -8.95
N LEU A 148 -10.30 -7.34 -10.09
CA LEU A 148 -9.87 -5.95 -10.29
C LEU A 148 -11.07 -4.99 -10.28
N VAL A 149 -11.01 -3.98 -9.42
CA VAL A 149 -11.99 -2.88 -9.33
C VAL A 149 -11.50 -1.65 -10.08
N TYR A 150 -10.20 -1.35 -9.97
CA TYR A 150 -9.60 -0.15 -10.54
C TYR A 150 -8.12 -0.37 -10.88
N SER A 151 -7.69 0.27 -11.96
CA SER A 151 -6.30 0.52 -12.35
C SER A 151 -6.22 1.96 -12.85
N SER A 152 -5.20 2.70 -12.43
CA SER A 152 -4.88 4.02 -12.98
C SER A 152 -4.32 3.95 -14.40
#